data_AF-A0A239DWE7-F1
#
_entry.id   AF-A0A239DWE7-F1
#
_cell.length_a   1.000
_cell.length_b   1.000
_cell.length_c   1.000
_cell.angle_alpha   90.00
_cell.angle_beta   90.00
_cell.angle_gamma   90.00
#
_symmetry.space_group_name_H-M   'P 1'
#
loop_
_entity.id
_entity.type
_entity.pdbx_description
1 polymer ?
#
loop_
_entity_poly.entity_id
_entity_poly.type
_entity_poly.pdbx_seq_one_letter_code
_entity_poly.pdbx_strand_id
1 'polypeptide(L)'
;MAKVGFVYGAGAHGFRFESPGDTHFSLTVVLVEEEHKREVEEGFRRIRERHILDGKLSPVDAHGIVQRRQILEELKKLNFSFHALLVDKRKLHQKSPLQYKGTFYKFLSGLIYNNLYRTVPQLGVVASPLGSPEFMESFRRYILENHQVDLFSPAPFAFSTEGEEPLLQLASFLGESLNSFHAGLSELDPEQELAGKCVGVNRWPEGYVPYTVDTEGMAADAQDEAITAAAQLRARDYLQRHAGSEDPVIKSRMVFVEYLLMVFTYNYRTRYIHTHELLQHLNSYRYENYTEHRFRSLVVGPVRDEGVLIVSSSAGYKLPCSTRDIYSFFNYYNQQIQPMLARLGQCHRALELATGGELNVLEHPEYASLRKLLEKLS
;
A
#
# COMPACT_ATOMS: atom_id res chain seq x y z
N MET A 1 24.53 3.33 -12.10
CA MET A 1 24.74 4.63 -12.75
C MET A 1 24.35 5.72 -11.77
N ALA A 2 25.10 6.82 -11.71
CA ALA A 2 24.78 7.93 -10.80
C ALA A 2 23.47 8.59 -11.22
N LYS A 3 22.57 8.80 -10.25
CA LYS A 3 21.28 9.48 -10.46
C LYS A 3 21.25 10.76 -9.64
N VAL A 4 20.54 11.76 -10.15
CA VAL A 4 20.26 13.00 -9.42
C VAL A 4 18.76 13.14 -9.21
N GLY A 5 18.37 13.36 -7.96
CA GLY A 5 17.00 13.65 -7.57
C GLY A 5 16.79 15.14 -7.32
N PHE A 6 15.78 15.72 -7.94
CA PHE A 6 15.36 17.10 -7.74
C PHE A 6 14.07 17.11 -6.93
N VAL A 7 14.13 17.56 -5.68
CA VAL A 7 13.03 17.48 -4.71
C VAL A 7 12.40 18.86 -4.53
N TYR A 8 11.10 18.97 -4.77
CA TYR A 8 10.34 20.20 -4.55
C TYR A 8 9.12 19.96 -3.65
N GLY A 9 8.92 20.86 -2.68
CA GLY A 9 7.72 20.85 -1.82
C GLY A 9 6.68 21.86 -2.27
N ALA A 10 5.53 21.38 -2.73
CA ALA A 10 4.40 22.21 -3.16
C ALA A 10 3.26 22.18 -2.13
N GLY A 11 2.70 23.36 -1.84
CA GLY A 11 1.61 23.56 -0.88
C GLY A 11 2.07 24.25 0.42
N ALA A 12 1.13 24.94 1.08
CA ALA A 12 1.43 25.68 2.31
C ALA A 12 1.33 24.78 3.57
N HIS A 13 2.20 25.04 4.55
CA HIS A 13 2.01 24.51 5.91
C HIS A 13 0.81 25.20 6.59
N GLY A 14 -0.06 24.40 7.21
CA GLY A 14 -1.16 24.90 8.03
C GLY A 14 -2.45 24.10 7.87
N PHE A 15 -3.31 24.21 8.88
CA PHE A 15 -4.63 23.56 8.96
C PHE A 15 -5.80 24.54 8.67
N ARG A 16 -5.50 25.72 8.11
CA ARG A 16 -6.52 26.65 7.63
C ARG A 16 -6.79 26.32 6.16
N PHE A 17 -7.95 25.74 5.89
CA PHE A 17 -8.38 25.34 4.55
C PHE A 17 -9.28 26.42 3.96
N GLU A 18 -8.72 27.61 3.74
CA GLU A 18 -9.48 28.76 3.21
C GLU A 18 -9.71 28.62 1.70
N SER A 19 -8.77 27.99 0.97
CA SER A 19 -8.93 27.64 -0.44
C SER A 19 -8.81 26.12 -0.67
N PRO A 20 -9.44 25.54 -1.72
CA PRO A 20 -9.32 24.11 -2.02
C PRO A 20 -7.87 23.67 -2.24
N GLY A 21 -7.01 24.55 -2.79
CA GLY A 21 -5.58 24.30 -2.96
C GLY A 21 -4.78 24.17 -1.67
N ASP A 22 -5.34 24.59 -0.52
CA ASP A 22 -4.69 24.50 0.78
C ASP A 22 -4.92 23.14 1.46
N THR A 23 -5.64 22.22 0.82
CA THR A 23 -5.99 20.92 1.41
C THR A 23 -4.87 19.89 1.33
N HIS A 24 -4.04 19.96 0.29
CA HIS A 24 -2.98 18.99 0.03
C HIS A 24 -1.60 19.64 0.12
N PHE A 25 -0.61 18.81 0.45
CA PHE A 25 0.80 19.16 0.37
C PHE A 25 1.52 18.02 -0.33
N SER A 26 2.43 18.32 -1.25
CA SER A 26 3.18 17.29 -1.98
C SER A 26 4.68 17.53 -1.91
N LEU A 27 5.44 16.46 -1.73
CA LEU A 27 6.88 16.45 -1.99
C LEU A 27 7.09 15.65 -3.26
N THR A 28 7.53 16.29 -4.33
CA THR A 28 7.74 15.66 -5.63
C THR A 28 9.22 15.58 -5.94
N VAL A 29 9.66 14.43 -6.43
CA VAL A 29 11.04 14.14 -6.76
C VAL A 29 11.13 13.73 -8.21
N VAL A 30 11.90 14.48 -8.98
CA VAL A 30 12.24 14.13 -10.35
C VAL A 30 13.60 13.47 -10.33
N LEU A 31 13.68 12.23 -10.81
CA LEU A 31 14.89 11.43 -10.91
C LEU A 31 15.37 11.46 -12.36
N VAL A 32 16.64 11.81 -12.54
CA VAL A 32 17.30 11.82 -13.84
C VAL A 32 18.66 11.13 -13.71
N GLU A 33 19.05 10.39 -14.74
CA GLU A 33 20.41 9.86 -14.84
C GLU A 33 21.38 10.98 -15.19
N GLU A 34 22.58 10.99 -14.60
CA GLU A 34 23.56 12.07 -14.81
C GLU A 34 23.86 12.30 -16.30
N GLU A 35 23.87 11.22 -17.10
CA GLU A 35 24.11 11.24 -18.55
C GLU A 35 23.02 11.99 -19.33
N HIS A 36 21.76 11.88 -18.89
CA HIS A 36 20.59 12.48 -19.53
C HIS A 36 20.22 13.86 -18.95
N LYS A 37 20.87 14.29 -17.87
CA LYS A 37 20.55 15.54 -17.15
C LYS A 37 20.45 16.76 -18.07
N ARG A 38 21.49 16.99 -18.91
CA ARG A 38 21.53 18.15 -19.81
C ARG A 38 20.42 18.14 -20.86
N GLU A 39 20.12 16.96 -21.40
CA GLU A 39 19.07 16.81 -22.40
C GLU A 39 17.69 17.13 -21.81
N VAL A 40 17.39 16.63 -20.60
CA VAL A 40 16.12 16.89 -19.92
C VAL A 40 16.01 18.37 -19.53
N GLU A 41 17.09 18.99 -19.05
CA GLU A 41 17.10 20.43 -18.71
C GLU A 41 16.82 21.33 -19.93
N GLU A 42 17.49 21.07 -21.05
CA GLU A 42 17.29 21.82 -22.29
C GLU A 42 15.91 21.55 -22.90
N GLY A 43 15.47 20.29 -22.89
CA GLY A 43 14.14 19.89 -23.32
C GLY A 43 13.05 20.61 -22.54
N PHE A 44 13.17 20.63 -21.21
CA PHE A 44 12.22 21.35 -20.35
C PHE A 44 12.26 22.86 -20.57
N ARG A 45 13.45 23.47 -20.71
CA ARG A 45 13.56 24.91 -21.04
C ARG A 45 12.83 25.27 -22.33
N ARG A 46 12.95 24.45 -23.38
CA ARG A 46 12.23 24.66 -24.66
C ARG A 46 10.72 24.52 -24.53
N ILE A 47 10.24 23.60 -23.69
CA ILE A 47 8.81 23.45 -23.39
C ILE A 47 8.31 24.68 -22.65
N ARG A 48 9.08 25.15 -21.64
CA ARG A 48 8.76 26.34 -20.86
C ARG A 48 8.68 27.59 -21.75
N GLU A 49 9.66 27.84 -22.60
CA GLU A 49 9.65 28.99 -23.52
C GLU A 49 8.48 28.97 -24.50
N ARG A 50 7.99 27.78 -24.88
CA ARG A 50 6.84 27.64 -25.78
C ARG A 50 5.49 27.83 -25.10
N HIS A 51 5.35 27.41 -23.85
CA HIS A 51 4.04 27.32 -23.18
C HIS A 51 3.88 28.27 -21.97
N ILE A 52 4.98 28.80 -21.43
CA ILE A 52 5.01 29.60 -20.18
C ILE A 52 5.71 30.93 -20.51
N LEU A 53 5.03 31.77 -21.29
CA LEU A 53 5.58 33.04 -21.79
C LEU A 53 5.43 34.23 -20.83
N ASP A 54 4.53 34.20 -19.82
CA ASP A 54 4.21 35.41 -19.02
C ASP A 54 3.97 35.19 -17.50
N GLY A 55 4.56 34.15 -16.91
CA GLY A 55 4.46 33.88 -15.47
C GLY A 55 3.45 32.78 -15.10
N LYS A 56 3.43 32.42 -13.80
CA LYS A 56 2.87 31.17 -13.24
C LYS A 56 1.57 30.71 -13.91
N LEU A 57 1.57 29.45 -14.39
CA LEU A 57 0.37 28.77 -14.89
C LEU A 57 -0.69 28.62 -13.80
N SER A 58 -1.81 29.32 -13.95
CA SER A 58 -2.97 29.13 -13.09
C SER A 58 -3.44 27.67 -13.15
N PRO A 59 -3.54 26.96 -12.01
CA PRO A 59 -4.02 25.58 -11.99
C PRO A 59 -5.52 25.42 -12.23
N VAL A 60 -6.27 26.52 -12.18
CA VAL A 60 -7.75 26.50 -12.06
C VAL A 60 -8.45 26.93 -13.35
N ASP A 61 -7.80 27.74 -14.19
CA ASP A 61 -8.45 28.27 -15.39
C ASP A 61 -8.47 27.23 -16.53
N ALA A 62 -9.57 27.17 -17.28
CA ALA A 62 -9.73 26.23 -18.40
C ALA A 62 -8.59 26.33 -19.43
N HIS A 63 -8.07 27.54 -19.67
CA HIS A 63 -6.90 27.76 -20.52
C HIS A 63 -5.62 27.16 -19.93
N GLY A 64 -5.44 27.28 -18.60
CA GLY A 64 -4.33 26.69 -17.87
C GLY A 64 -4.37 25.16 -17.85
N ILE A 65 -5.56 24.55 -17.77
CA ILE A 65 -5.75 23.09 -17.87
C ILE A 65 -5.32 22.59 -19.26
N VAL A 66 -5.76 23.25 -20.35
CA VAL A 66 -5.36 22.85 -21.71
C VAL A 66 -3.85 23.00 -21.93
N GLN A 67 -3.25 24.09 -21.47
CA GLN A 67 -1.80 24.30 -21.52
C GLN A 67 -1.04 23.25 -20.69
N ARG A 68 -1.53 22.91 -19.48
CA ARG A 68 -0.94 21.86 -18.64
C ARG A 68 -0.96 20.50 -19.33
N ARG A 69 -2.05 20.13 -20.02
CA ARG A 69 -2.11 18.89 -20.80
C ARG A 69 -1.06 18.88 -21.91
N GLN A 70 -0.90 19.97 -22.66
CA GLN A 70 0.10 20.08 -23.73
C GLN A 70 1.53 19.94 -23.18
N ILE A 71 1.81 20.54 -22.02
CA ILE A 71 3.11 20.39 -21.34
C ILE A 71 3.33 18.93 -20.95
N LEU A 72 2.34 18.27 -20.32
CA LEU A 72 2.45 16.85 -19.92
C LEU A 72 2.72 15.93 -21.12
N GLU A 73 2.08 16.17 -22.27
CA GLU A 73 2.35 15.42 -23.51
C GLU A 73 3.77 15.61 -24.03
N GLU A 74 4.32 16.83 -23.97
CA GLU A 74 5.72 17.06 -24.36
C GLU A 74 6.71 16.44 -23.36
N LEU A 75 6.37 16.44 -22.07
CA LEU A 75 7.18 15.82 -21.02
C LEU A 75 7.32 14.31 -21.19
N LYS A 76 6.33 13.62 -21.78
CA LYS A 76 6.42 12.17 -22.09
C LYS A 76 7.66 11.80 -22.90
N LYS A 77 8.17 12.74 -23.72
CA LYS A 77 9.32 12.54 -24.61
C LYS A 77 10.68 12.66 -23.91
N LEU A 78 10.72 13.17 -22.69
CA LEU A 78 11.96 13.38 -21.93
C LEU A 78 12.31 12.15 -21.08
N ASN A 79 13.60 11.89 -20.92
CA ASN A 79 14.11 10.75 -20.14
C ASN A 79 14.28 11.10 -18.65
N PHE A 80 13.15 11.26 -17.96
CA PHE A 80 13.10 11.37 -16.50
C PHE A 80 12.10 10.37 -15.92
N SER A 81 12.17 10.15 -14.61
CA SER A 81 11.09 9.52 -13.85
C SER A 81 10.75 10.39 -12.64
N PHE A 82 9.56 10.24 -12.07
CA PHE A 82 9.19 11.00 -10.88
C PHE A 82 8.48 10.16 -9.84
N HIS A 83 8.68 10.55 -8.57
CA HIS A 83 8.04 9.98 -7.40
C HIS A 83 7.48 11.11 -6.54
N ALA A 84 6.29 10.95 -5.98
CA ALA A 84 5.70 11.96 -5.12
C ALA A 84 5.20 11.39 -3.79
N LEU A 85 5.29 12.17 -2.72
CA LEU A 85 4.56 11.97 -1.47
C LEU A 85 3.44 12.99 -1.42
N LEU A 86 2.20 12.53 -1.52
CA LEU A 86 1.00 13.34 -1.39
C LEU A 86 0.47 13.26 0.04
N VAL A 87 0.27 14.43 0.64
CA VAL A 87 -0.24 14.57 2.00
C VAL A 87 -1.62 15.20 2.01
N ASP A 88 -2.63 14.46 2.43
CA ASP A 88 -3.96 15.00 2.68
C ASP A 88 -3.99 15.60 4.09
N LYS A 89 -3.87 16.93 4.17
CA LYS A 89 -3.83 17.64 5.45
C LYS A 89 -5.17 17.60 6.19
N ARG A 90 -6.29 17.29 5.51
CA ARG A 90 -7.62 17.18 6.15
C ARG A 90 -7.71 15.97 7.07
N LYS A 91 -6.89 14.94 6.82
CA LYS A 91 -6.81 13.72 7.65
C LYS A 91 -5.90 13.90 8.88
N LEU A 92 -5.22 15.04 9.00
CA LEU A 92 -4.30 15.32 10.09
C LEU A 92 -5.02 15.97 11.27
N HIS A 93 -4.78 15.43 12.46
CA HIS A 93 -5.37 15.97 13.67
C HIS A 93 -4.68 17.28 14.08
N GLN A 94 -5.46 18.34 14.33
CA GLN A 94 -4.93 19.68 14.66
C GLN A 94 -4.03 19.70 15.91
N LYS A 95 -4.24 18.78 16.85
CA LYS A 95 -3.40 18.62 18.06
C LYS A 95 -2.11 17.81 17.85
N SER A 96 -1.81 17.40 16.61
CA SER A 96 -0.60 16.65 16.30
C SER A 96 0.65 17.54 16.43
N PRO A 97 1.82 16.99 16.82
CA PRO A 97 3.12 17.69 16.71
C PRO A 97 3.42 18.24 15.31
N LEU A 98 2.70 17.76 14.29
CA LEU A 98 2.73 18.26 12.91
C LEU A 98 2.13 19.66 12.73
N GLN A 99 1.58 20.29 13.79
CA GLN A 99 1.22 21.70 13.79
C GLN A 99 2.43 22.65 13.75
N TYR A 100 3.60 22.15 14.15
CA TYR A 100 4.83 22.93 14.13
C TYR A 100 5.50 22.79 12.75
N LYS A 101 5.70 23.92 12.08
CA LYS A 101 6.23 24.01 10.70
C LYS A 101 7.52 23.21 10.50
N GLY A 102 8.47 23.31 11.44
CA GLY A 102 9.73 22.55 11.39
C GLY A 102 9.51 21.04 11.51
N THR A 103 8.68 20.60 12.46
CA THR A 103 8.36 19.17 12.66
C THR A 103 7.64 18.59 11.45
N PHE A 104 6.68 19.32 10.88
CA PHE A 104 5.95 18.93 9.69
C PHE A 104 6.89 18.66 8.50
N TYR A 105 7.72 19.64 8.14
CA TYR A 105 8.64 19.47 7.02
C TYR A 105 9.69 18.41 7.31
N LYS A 106 10.26 18.35 8.52
CA LYS A 106 11.25 17.31 8.86
C LYS A 106 10.66 15.91 8.74
N PHE A 107 9.45 15.70 9.23
CA PHE A 107 8.79 14.41 9.20
C PHE A 107 8.48 13.95 7.76
N LEU A 108 7.85 14.81 6.96
CA LEU A 108 7.48 14.48 5.58
C LEU A 108 8.69 14.30 4.68
N SER A 109 9.69 15.18 4.84
CA SER A 109 10.99 14.99 4.21
C SER A 109 11.58 13.65 4.63
N GLY A 110 11.60 13.32 5.92
CA GLY A 110 12.07 12.02 6.39
C GLY A 110 11.43 10.85 5.65
N LEU A 111 10.11 10.86 5.40
CA LEU A 111 9.44 9.80 4.64
C LEU A 111 9.98 9.65 3.22
N ILE A 112 10.18 10.75 2.49
CA ILE A 112 10.62 10.70 1.09
C ILE A 112 12.13 10.43 0.98
N TYR A 113 12.97 11.12 1.75
CA TYR A 113 14.43 10.96 1.69
C TYR A 113 14.86 9.59 2.22
N ASN A 114 14.24 9.07 3.29
CA ASN A 114 14.52 7.71 3.76
C ASN A 114 14.26 6.68 2.66
N ASN A 115 13.18 6.84 1.90
CA ASN A 115 12.83 5.94 0.81
C ASN A 115 13.84 6.06 -0.34
N LEU A 116 14.19 7.29 -0.75
CA LEU A 116 15.13 7.55 -1.84
C LEU A 116 16.53 7.00 -1.56
N TYR A 117 17.14 7.36 -0.42
CA TYR A 117 18.51 6.94 -0.08
C TYR A 117 18.65 5.43 0.16
N ARG A 118 17.57 4.75 0.58
CA ARG A 118 17.58 3.29 0.74
C ARG A 118 17.44 2.55 -0.58
N THR A 119 16.85 3.17 -1.58
CA THR A 119 16.42 2.49 -2.81
C THR A 119 17.29 2.82 -4.01
N VAL A 120 17.83 4.05 -4.09
CA VAL A 120 18.66 4.50 -5.21
C VAL A 120 20.12 4.60 -4.78
N PRO A 121 21.01 3.71 -5.27
CA PRO A 121 22.44 3.79 -4.95
C PRO A 121 23.09 5.00 -5.62
N GLN A 122 24.03 5.66 -4.92
CA GLN A 122 24.78 6.83 -5.43
C GLN A 122 23.90 7.99 -5.92
N LEU A 123 22.86 8.34 -5.14
CA LEU A 123 21.94 9.43 -5.43
C LEU A 123 22.49 10.79 -4.98
N GLY A 124 22.69 11.71 -5.92
CA GLY A 124 22.81 13.14 -5.62
C GLY A 124 21.44 13.77 -5.45
N VAL A 125 21.25 14.70 -4.52
CA VAL A 125 19.95 15.34 -4.29
C VAL A 125 20.07 16.87 -4.27
N VAL A 126 19.25 17.51 -5.09
CA VAL A 126 19.04 18.95 -5.11
C VAL A 126 17.63 19.24 -4.63
N ALA A 127 17.49 19.94 -3.51
CA ALA A 127 16.21 20.19 -2.86
C ALA A 127 15.83 21.67 -2.88
N SER A 128 14.54 21.97 -2.97
CA SER A 128 14.04 23.33 -2.75
C SER A 128 14.14 23.71 -1.26
N PRO A 129 14.50 24.96 -0.94
CA PRO A 129 14.41 25.50 0.41
C PRO A 129 13.00 25.35 1.00
N LEU A 130 12.88 24.70 2.17
CA LEU A 130 11.64 24.59 2.92
C LEU A 130 11.86 25.08 4.35
N GLY A 131 11.20 26.16 4.75
CA GLY A 131 11.31 26.69 6.13
C GLY A 131 12.34 27.80 6.30
N SER A 132 12.90 27.94 7.50
CA SER A 132 13.91 28.96 7.82
C SER A 132 15.33 28.48 7.51
N PRO A 133 16.32 29.38 7.36
CA PRO A 133 17.71 29.00 7.12
C PRO A 133 18.28 28.08 8.22
N GLU A 134 17.93 28.32 9.48
CA GLU A 134 18.37 27.51 10.61
C GLU A 134 17.80 26.08 10.54
N PHE A 135 16.53 25.97 10.11
CA PHE A 135 15.91 24.69 9.86
C PHE A 135 16.61 23.95 8.71
N MET A 136 16.91 24.62 7.60
CA MET A 136 17.59 24.02 6.46
C MET A 136 18.96 23.48 6.82
N GLU A 137 19.73 24.20 7.65
CA GLU A 137 21.03 23.72 8.12
C GLU A 137 20.88 22.51 9.05
N SER A 138 19.90 22.53 9.96
CA SER A 138 19.59 21.39 10.81
C SER A 138 19.13 20.16 10.01
N PHE A 139 18.41 20.39 8.91
CA PHE A 139 17.88 19.35 8.03
C PHE A 139 18.99 18.73 7.18
N ARG A 140 19.87 19.56 6.61
CA ARG A 140 21.08 19.10 5.90
C ARG A 140 21.94 18.23 6.81
N ARG A 141 22.17 18.66 8.05
CA ARG A 141 22.92 17.86 9.03
C ARG A 141 22.22 16.54 9.34
N TYR A 142 20.91 16.57 9.57
CA TYR A 142 20.12 15.36 9.80
C TYR A 142 20.22 14.36 8.65
N ILE A 143 20.17 14.83 7.39
CA ILE A 143 20.31 13.96 6.22
C ILE A 143 21.72 13.39 6.12
N LEU A 144 22.75 14.22 6.31
CA LEU A 144 24.16 13.78 6.27
C LEU A 144 24.48 12.76 7.38
N GLU A 145 23.96 12.94 8.60
CA GLU A 145 24.20 12.03 9.72
C GLU A 145 23.45 10.69 9.59
N ASN A 146 22.25 10.69 9.01
CA ASN A 146 21.40 9.48 8.95
C ASN A 146 21.42 8.75 7.60
N HIS A 147 21.95 9.36 6.54
CA HIS A 147 21.92 8.83 5.17
C HIS A 147 23.28 8.82 4.46
N GLN A 148 24.39 8.96 5.20
CA GLN A 148 25.71 8.68 4.64
C GLN A 148 25.81 7.21 4.24
N VAL A 149 25.93 6.96 2.93
CA VAL A 149 26.00 5.62 2.34
C VAL A 149 27.43 5.07 2.38
N ASP A 150 28.46 5.92 2.33
CA ASP A 150 29.88 5.52 2.42
C ASP A 150 30.81 6.70 2.80
N LEU A 151 31.92 6.43 3.49
CA LEU A 151 32.96 7.41 3.86
C LEU A 151 33.69 8.00 2.64
N PHE A 152 33.64 7.30 1.50
CA PHE A 152 34.38 7.63 0.28
C PHE A 152 33.50 8.11 -0.89
N SER A 153 32.18 8.22 -0.69
CA SER A 153 31.25 8.76 -1.69
C SER A 153 30.18 9.60 -1.00
N PRO A 154 30.48 10.87 -0.69
CA PRO A 154 29.45 11.78 -0.16
C PRO A 154 28.40 11.98 -1.25
N ALA A 155 27.21 11.42 -1.04
CA ALA A 155 26.03 11.76 -1.84
C ALA A 155 25.84 13.30 -1.76
N PRO A 156 26.01 14.05 -2.86
CA PRO A 156 25.93 15.50 -2.80
C PRO A 156 24.49 15.91 -2.47
N PHE A 157 24.30 16.54 -1.32
CA PHE A 157 23.03 17.16 -0.93
C PHE A 157 23.18 18.68 -0.97
N ALA A 158 22.43 19.32 -1.88
CA ALA A 158 22.46 20.76 -2.10
C ALA A 158 21.04 21.35 -2.08
N PHE A 159 20.96 22.62 -1.72
CA PHE A 159 19.73 23.39 -1.90
C PHE A 159 19.88 24.34 -3.07
N SER A 160 18.85 24.47 -3.90
CA SER A 160 18.80 25.45 -4.99
C SER A 160 17.38 25.98 -5.19
N THR A 161 17.25 27.09 -5.89
CA THR A 161 15.97 27.73 -6.16
C THR A 161 15.45 27.37 -7.55
N GLU A 162 14.13 27.48 -7.75
CA GLU A 162 13.50 27.29 -9.05
C GLU A 162 14.09 28.19 -10.14
N GLY A 163 14.59 29.39 -9.79
CA GLY A 163 15.20 30.30 -10.76
C GLY A 163 16.53 29.81 -11.33
N GLU A 164 17.25 28.98 -10.58
CA GLU A 164 18.59 28.48 -10.93
C GLU A 164 18.54 27.10 -11.60
N GLU A 165 17.60 26.24 -11.18
CA GLU A 165 17.54 24.83 -11.59
C GLU A 165 16.23 24.49 -12.32
N PRO A 166 16.27 24.26 -13.66
CA PRO A 166 15.08 23.92 -14.45
C PRO A 166 14.36 22.64 -13.98
N LEU A 167 15.09 21.66 -13.44
CA LEU A 167 14.51 20.40 -12.98
C LEU A 167 13.77 20.55 -11.63
N LEU A 168 14.13 21.53 -10.81
CA LEU A 168 13.33 21.90 -9.64
C LEU A 168 11.98 22.51 -10.04
N GLN A 169 11.96 23.31 -11.11
CA GLN A 169 10.71 23.82 -11.68
C GLN A 169 9.83 22.71 -12.23
N LEU A 170 10.42 21.69 -12.88
CA LEU A 170 9.68 20.51 -13.31
C LEU A 170 9.05 19.77 -12.12
N ALA A 171 9.80 19.55 -11.04
CA ALA A 171 9.28 18.93 -9.82
C ALA A 171 8.15 19.76 -9.18
N SER A 172 8.28 21.09 -9.19
CA SER A 172 7.24 22.02 -8.74
C SER A 172 5.96 21.92 -9.57
N PHE A 173 6.09 21.96 -10.90
CA PHE A 173 4.96 21.84 -11.83
C PHE A 173 4.18 20.53 -11.62
N LEU A 174 4.89 19.41 -11.46
CA LEU A 174 4.27 18.10 -11.19
C LEU A 174 3.58 18.09 -9.81
N GLY A 175 4.24 18.61 -8.77
CA GLY A 175 3.68 18.67 -7.42
C GLY A 175 2.44 19.56 -7.31
N GLU A 176 2.45 20.72 -7.96
CA GLU A 176 1.28 21.63 -8.04
C GLU A 176 0.12 21.01 -8.82
N SER A 177 0.42 20.29 -9.91
CA SER A 177 -0.59 19.57 -10.69
C SER A 177 -1.23 18.44 -9.89
N LEU A 178 -0.43 17.65 -9.16
CA LEU A 178 -0.93 16.62 -8.24
C LEU A 178 -1.85 17.21 -7.16
N ASN A 179 -1.41 18.30 -6.51
CA ASN A 179 -2.22 18.95 -5.48
C ASN A 179 -3.54 19.48 -6.04
N SER A 180 -3.52 20.03 -7.26
CA SER A 180 -4.70 20.60 -7.91
C SER A 180 -5.71 19.53 -8.32
N PHE A 181 -5.25 18.39 -8.83
CA PHE A 181 -6.09 17.23 -9.12
C PHE A 181 -6.79 16.71 -7.85
N HIS A 182 -6.03 16.44 -6.78
CA HIS A 182 -6.58 15.90 -5.53
C HIS A 182 -7.43 16.90 -4.74
N ALA A 183 -7.21 18.21 -4.94
CA ALA A 183 -8.09 19.26 -4.42
C ALA A 183 -9.41 19.39 -5.20
N GLY A 184 -9.58 18.67 -6.32
CA GLY A 184 -10.74 18.80 -7.21
C GLY A 184 -10.74 20.10 -8.04
N LEU A 185 -9.59 20.76 -8.16
CA LEU A 185 -9.41 21.99 -8.94
C LEU A 185 -9.08 21.72 -10.41
N SER A 186 -8.62 20.50 -10.72
CA SER A 186 -8.28 20.07 -12.08
C SER A 186 -8.77 18.65 -12.31
N GLU A 187 -9.20 18.36 -13.55
CA GLU A 187 -9.54 17.00 -13.99
C GLU A 187 -8.31 16.26 -14.55
N LEU A 188 -7.16 16.93 -14.68
CA LEU A 188 -5.93 16.34 -15.16
C LEU A 188 -5.24 15.54 -14.06
N ASP A 189 -5.17 14.23 -14.25
CA ASP A 189 -4.41 13.34 -13.38
C ASP A 189 -2.98 13.16 -13.91
N PRO A 190 -1.97 13.85 -13.36
CA PRO A 190 -0.59 13.70 -13.81
C PRO A 190 -0.02 12.29 -13.55
N GLU A 191 -0.59 11.52 -12.61
CA GLU A 191 -0.19 10.12 -12.36
C GLU A 191 -0.60 9.24 -13.54
N GLN A 192 -1.82 9.40 -14.06
CA GLN A 192 -2.28 8.67 -15.25
C GLN A 192 -1.64 9.18 -16.53
N GLU A 193 -1.58 10.51 -16.71
CA GLU A 193 -1.04 11.11 -17.93
C GLU A 193 0.45 10.78 -18.10
N LEU A 194 1.21 10.66 -17.00
CA LEU A 194 2.63 10.27 -17.04
C LEU A 194 2.87 8.88 -16.43
N ALA A 195 1.92 7.94 -16.57
CA ALA A 195 2.03 6.61 -15.97
C ALA A 195 3.35 5.88 -16.31
N GLY A 196 3.85 6.00 -17.55
CA GLY A 196 5.14 5.41 -17.96
C GLY A 196 6.39 6.09 -17.39
N LYS A 197 6.25 7.23 -16.71
CA LYS A 197 7.33 8.02 -16.07
C LYS A 197 7.13 8.12 -14.55
N CYS A 198 5.93 7.82 -14.05
CA CYS A 198 5.58 7.85 -12.65
C CYS A 198 6.00 6.55 -11.96
N VAL A 199 7.00 6.62 -11.10
CA VAL A 199 7.45 5.49 -10.27
C VAL A 199 6.43 5.19 -9.16
N GLY A 200 5.59 6.16 -8.82
CA GLY A 200 4.47 6.00 -7.89
C GLY A 200 4.23 7.24 -7.03
N VAL A 201 3.01 7.35 -6.49
CA VAL A 201 2.61 8.42 -5.57
C VAL A 201 2.26 7.81 -4.21
N ASN A 202 3.10 8.04 -3.20
CA ASN A 202 2.82 7.62 -1.83
C ASN A 202 1.79 8.57 -1.22
N ARG A 203 0.68 8.04 -0.69
CA ARG A 203 -0.39 8.84 -0.07
C ARG A 203 -0.30 8.74 1.44
N TRP A 204 -0.30 9.88 2.14
CA TRP A 204 -0.22 9.93 3.59
C TRP A 204 -1.17 10.99 4.18
N PRO A 205 -1.81 10.76 5.34
CA PRO A 205 -1.95 9.49 6.04
C PRO A 205 -2.71 8.46 5.19
N GLU A 206 -2.25 7.21 5.24
CA GLU A 206 -3.05 6.06 4.79
C GLU A 206 -4.38 6.11 5.57
N GLY A 207 -5.51 6.02 4.87
CA GLY A 207 -6.79 5.97 5.56
C GLY A 207 -6.80 4.76 6.49
N TYR A 208 -6.86 4.97 7.81
CA TYR A 208 -7.04 3.85 8.74
C TYR A 208 -8.45 3.30 8.53
N VAL A 209 -8.57 2.31 7.66
CA VAL A 209 -9.74 1.46 7.59
C VAL A 209 -9.44 0.28 8.51
N PRO A 210 -10.15 0.12 9.64
CA PRO A 210 -9.90 -1.00 10.52
C PRO A 210 -10.08 -2.30 9.72
N TYR A 211 -9.02 -3.12 9.70
CA TYR A 211 -9.02 -4.41 9.00
C TYR A 211 -9.92 -5.45 9.66
N THR A 212 -10.60 -5.09 10.76
CA THR A 212 -11.45 -6.01 11.51
C THR A 212 -12.75 -5.34 11.87
N VAL A 213 -13.84 -6.10 11.75
CA VAL A 213 -15.13 -5.73 12.33
C VAL A 213 -15.07 -5.97 13.83
N ASP A 214 -15.48 -5.00 14.64
CA ASP A 214 -15.57 -5.19 16.09
C ASP A 214 -16.68 -6.20 16.41
N THR A 215 -16.31 -7.27 17.10
CA THR A 215 -17.24 -8.34 17.50
C THR A 215 -17.62 -8.28 18.98
N GLU A 216 -16.96 -7.40 19.76
CA GLU A 216 -17.21 -7.24 21.18
C GLU A 216 -18.46 -6.37 21.37
N GLY A 217 -19.59 -7.01 21.66
CA GLY A 217 -20.89 -6.34 21.83
C GLY A 217 -21.93 -6.68 20.77
N MET A 218 -21.62 -7.55 19.80
CA MET A 218 -22.62 -8.09 18.88
C MET A 218 -23.67 -8.91 19.66
N ALA A 219 -24.92 -8.47 19.62
CA ALA A 219 -26.06 -9.22 20.12
C ALA A 219 -26.35 -10.44 19.23
N ALA A 220 -27.15 -11.39 19.73
CA ALA A 220 -27.63 -12.51 18.93
C ALA A 220 -28.38 -11.98 17.70
N ASP A 221 -27.93 -12.37 16.51
CA ASP A 221 -28.49 -11.91 15.24
C ASP A 221 -29.63 -12.84 14.82
N ALA A 222 -30.65 -12.31 14.15
CA ALA A 222 -31.70 -13.11 13.52
C ALA A 222 -31.13 -14.14 12.52
N GLN A 223 -29.92 -13.89 12.01
CA GLN A 223 -29.23 -14.77 11.07
C GLN A 223 -28.50 -15.96 11.73
N ASP A 224 -28.33 -15.97 13.06
CA ASP A 224 -27.56 -17.01 13.75
C ASP A 224 -28.17 -18.42 13.60
N GLU A 225 -29.50 -18.50 13.53
CA GLU A 225 -30.23 -19.74 13.28
C GLU A 225 -29.97 -20.26 11.86
N ALA A 226 -29.98 -19.36 10.87
CA ALA A 226 -29.68 -19.71 9.48
C ALA A 226 -28.23 -20.18 9.30
N ILE A 227 -27.26 -19.52 9.96
CA ILE A 227 -25.85 -19.92 9.96
C ILE A 227 -25.69 -21.31 10.58
N THR A 228 -26.32 -21.54 11.73
CA THR A 228 -26.29 -22.83 12.43
C THR A 228 -26.88 -23.94 11.56
N ALA A 229 -28.06 -23.72 10.97
CA ALA A 229 -28.72 -24.68 10.10
C ALA A 229 -27.87 -24.99 8.86
N ALA A 230 -27.28 -23.97 8.22
CA ALA A 230 -26.41 -24.14 7.07
C ALA A 230 -25.14 -24.92 7.39
N ALA A 231 -24.51 -24.66 8.55
CA ALA A 231 -23.32 -25.38 8.99
C ALA A 231 -23.61 -26.86 9.24
N GLN A 232 -24.71 -27.17 9.93
CA GLN A 232 -25.12 -28.55 10.19
C GLN A 232 -25.51 -29.31 8.91
N LEU A 233 -26.28 -28.67 8.02
CA LEU A 233 -26.68 -29.26 6.75
C LEU A 233 -25.46 -29.62 5.91
N ARG A 234 -24.55 -28.66 5.69
CA ARG A 234 -23.34 -28.88 4.88
C ARG A 234 -22.40 -29.94 5.46
N ALA A 235 -22.27 -30.00 6.78
CA ALA A 235 -21.49 -31.05 7.44
C ALA A 235 -22.13 -32.44 7.26
N ARG A 236 -23.45 -32.57 7.42
CA ARG A 236 -24.16 -33.85 7.24
C ARG A 236 -24.14 -34.31 5.78
N ASP A 237 -24.34 -33.39 4.85
CA ASP A 237 -24.27 -33.68 3.41
C ASP A 237 -22.88 -34.18 3.01
N TYR A 238 -21.82 -33.61 3.60
CA TYR A 238 -20.45 -34.09 3.39
C TYR A 238 -20.29 -35.54 3.86
N LEU A 239 -20.75 -35.86 5.07
CA LEU A 239 -20.68 -37.22 5.60
C LEU A 239 -21.46 -38.22 4.75
N GLN A 240 -22.66 -37.86 4.29
CA GLN A 240 -23.47 -38.71 3.43
C GLN A 240 -22.80 -38.99 2.08
N ARG A 241 -22.22 -37.96 1.45
CA ARG A 241 -21.52 -38.10 0.15
C ARG A 241 -20.34 -39.05 0.23
N HIS A 242 -19.65 -39.11 1.37
CA HIS A 242 -18.41 -39.86 1.53
C HIS A 242 -18.55 -41.16 2.34
N ALA A 243 -19.74 -41.48 2.85
CA ALA A 243 -19.98 -42.59 3.77
C ALA A 243 -19.48 -43.98 3.29
N GLY A 244 -19.41 -44.20 1.98
CA GLY A 244 -18.95 -45.46 1.37
C GLY A 244 -17.49 -45.47 0.92
N SER A 245 -16.70 -44.44 1.25
CA SER A 245 -15.32 -44.34 0.80
C SER A 245 -14.38 -45.24 1.62
N GLU A 246 -13.54 -46.01 0.92
CA GLU A 246 -12.48 -46.83 1.52
C GLU A 246 -11.12 -46.12 1.62
N ASP A 247 -10.99 -44.92 1.06
CA ASP A 247 -9.76 -44.13 1.11
C ASP A 247 -9.43 -43.71 2.56
N PRO A 248 -8.25 -44.07 3.12
CA PRO A 248 -7.85 -43.69 4.47
C PRO A 248 -7.91 -42.18 4.75
N VAL A 249 -7.56 -41.34 3.78
CA VAL A 249 -7.58 -39.88 3.93
C VAL A 249 -9.02 -39.36 3.98
N ILE A 250 -9.92 -39.92 3.16
CA ILE A 250 -11.35 -39.56 3.18
C ILE A 250 -12.00 -40.02 4.48
N LYS A 251 -11.65 -41.22 4.98
CA LYS A 251 -12.10 -41.68 6.31
C LYS A 251 -11.65 -40.73 7.42
N SER A 252 -10.41 -40.25 7.38
CA SER A 252 -9.95 -39.23 8.33
C SER A 252 -10.70 -37.89 8.20
N ARG A 253 -11.07 -37.47 6.99
CA ARG A 253 -11.93 -36.28 6.78
C ARG A 253 -13.31 -36.47 7.38
N MET A 254 -13.90 -37.65 7.21
CA MET A 254 -15.20 -37.98 7.81
C MET A 254 -15.13 -37.94 9.34
N VAL A 255 -14.14 -38.61 9.95
CA VAL A 255 -13.93 -38.59 11.41
C VAL A 255 -13.76 -37.15 11.92
N PHE A 256 -13.01 -36.31 11.19
CA PHE A 256 -12.85 -34.91 11.54
C PHE A 256 -14.19 -34.15 11.56
N VAL A 257 -15.01 -34.31 10.52
CA VAL A 257 -16.33 -33.65 10.42
C VAL A 257 -17.31 -34.20 11.45
N GLU A 258 -17.33 -35.51 11.69
CA GLU A 258 -18.14 -36.16 12.73
C GLU A 258 -17.80 -35.61 14.11
N TYR A 259 -16.51 -35.47 14.41
CA TYR A 259 -16.08 -34.95 15.70
C TYR A 259 -16.46 -33.48 15.90
N LEU A 260 -16.33 -32.65 14.85
CA LEU A 260 -16.82 -31.27 14.87
C LEU A 260 -18.33 -31.22 15.11
N LEU A 261 -19.11 -32.06 14.44
CA LEU A 261 -20.56 -32.12 14.58
C LEU A 261 -20.99 -32.62 15.96
N MET A 262 -20.27 -33.60 16.51
CA MET A 262 -20.48 -34.11 17.86
C MET A 262 -20.26 -33.01 18.90
N VAL A 263 -19.12 -32.30 18.84
CA VAL A 263 -18.83 -31.22 19.79
C VAL A 263 -19.83 -30.09 19.65
N PHE A 264 -20.19 -29.73 18.42
CA PHE A 264 -21.21 -28.72 18.14
C PHE A 264 -22.58 -29.08 18.73
N THR A 265 -22.95 -30.36 18.71
CA THR A 265 -24.27 -30.82 19.15
C THR A 265 -24.34 -31.03 20.67
N TYR A 266 -23.27 -31.54 21.29
CA TYR A 266 -23.30 -32.06 22.66
C TYR A 266 -22.42 -31.32 23.67
N ASN A 267 -21.34 -30.65 23.25
CA ASN A 267 -20.27 -30.16 24.14
C ASN A 267 -20.04 -28.64 24.03
N TYR A 268 -21.13 -27.86 24.00
CA TYR A 268 -21.18 -26.39 23.86
C TYR A 268 -20.91 -25.91 22.42
N ARG A 269 -21.98 -25.50 21.71
CA ARG A 269 -21.97 -24.97 20.32
C ARG A 269 -20.89 -23.93 20.04
N THR A 270 -20.45 -23.19 21.07
CA THR A 270 -19.51 -22.08 20.96
C THR A 270 -18.04 -22.49 21.07
N ARG A 271 -17.74 -23.70 21.55
CA ARG A 271 -16.37 -24.16 21.84
C ARG A 271 -15.56 -24.37 20.56
N TYR A 272 -14.35 -23.81 20.55
CA TYR A 272 -13.31 -24.18 19.58
C TYR A 272 -12.60 -25.46 20.02
N ILE A 273 -12.32 -26.35 19.07
CA ILE A 273 -11.53 -27.56 19.30
C ILE A 273 -10.10 -27.28 18.89
N HIS A 274 -9.17 -27.47 19.82
CA HIS A 274 -7.76 -27.21 19.55
C HIS A 274 -7.17 -28.22 18.55
N THR A 275 -6.18 -27.78 17.78
CA THR A 275 -5.50 -28.63 16.78
C THR A 275 -4.93 -29.90 17.40
N HIS A 276 -4.36 -29.83 18.61
CA HIS A 276 -3.77 -31.00 19.27
C HIS A 276 -4.83 -32.06 19.63
N GLU A 277 -6.01 -31.63 20.09
CA GLU A 277 -7.14 -32.51 20.41
C GLU A 277 -7.65 -33.22 19.15
N LEU A 278 -7.78 -32.48 18.03
CA LEU A 278 -8.16 -33.04 16.73
C LEU A 278 -7.13 -34.04 16.20
N LEU A 279 -5.84 -33.71 16.30
CA LEU A 279 -4.77 -34.61 15.87
C LEU A 279 -4.73 -35.89 16.71
N GLN A 280 -4.88 -35.77 18.03
CA GLN A 280 -4.93 -36.93 18.92
C GLN A 280 -6.13 -37.82 18.58
N HIS A 281 -7.30 -37.22 18.33
CA HIS A 281 -8.49 -37.95 17.93
C HIS A 281 -8.28 -38.66 16.59
N LEU A 282 -7.81 -37.97 15.56
CA LEU A 282 -7.59 -38.55 14.23
C LEU A 282 -6.55 -39.67 14.23
N ASN A 283 -5.41 -39.46 14.89
CA ASN A 283 -4.34 -40.45 14.94
C ASN A 283 -4.73 -41.70 15.75
N SER A 284 -5.75 -41.64 16.61
CA SER A 284 -6.25 -42.80 17.36
C SER A 284 -6.89 -43.87 16.47
N TYR A 285 -7.46 -43.48 15.32
CA TYR A 285 -8.04 -44.40 14.34
C TYR A 285 -6.99 -45.09 13.46
N ARG A 286 -5.74 -44.61 13.48
CA ARG A 286 -4.59 -45.18 12.74
C ARG A 286 -4.81 -45.34 11.22
N TYR A 287 -5.69 -44.53 10.63
CA TYR A 287 -5.84 -44.47 9.17
C TYR A 287 -4.59 -43.86 8.50
N GLU A 288 -4.03 -42.82 9.12
CA GLU A 288 -2.87 -42.06 8.65
C GLU A 288 -2.16 -41.42 9.86
N ASN A 289 -0.92 -40.99 9.67
CA ASN A 289 -0.16 -40.22 10.66
C ASN A 289 -0.18 -38.73 10.31
N TYR A 290 -0.98 -37.95 11.04
CA TYR A 290 -1.12 -36.52 10.81
C TYR A 290 -0.20 -35.68 11.69
N THR A 291 0.68 -34.92 11.03
CA THR A 291 1.30 -33.72 11.60
C THR A 291 0.35 -32.53 11.41
N GLU A 292 0.58 -31.41 12.10
CA GLU A 292 -0.25 -30.21 11.91
C GLU A 292 -0.32 -29.74 10.45
N HIS A 293 0.79 -29.77 9.73
CA HIS A 293 0.84 -29.36 8.33
C HIS A 293 0.02 -30.30 7.44
N ARG A 294 0.17 -31.62 7.61
CA ARG A 294 -0.61 -32.62 6.86
C ARG A 294 -2.09 -32.53 7.19
N PHE A 295 -2.44 -32.27 8.45
CA PHE A 295 -3.84 -32.07 8.85
C PHE A 295 -4.45 -30.84 8.17
N ARG A 296 -3.77 -29.70 8.16
CA ARG A 296 -4.26 -28.48 7.48
C ARG A 296 -4.45 -28.70 5.97
N SER A 297 -3.47 -29.33 5.31
CA SER A 297 -3.45 -29.49 3.84
C SER A 297 -4.29 -30.64 3.30
N LEU A 298 -4.37 -31.78 4.01
CA LEU A 298 -5.05 -32.98 3.52
C LEU A 298 -6.45 -33.16 4.11
N VAL A 299 -6.74 -32.54 5.27
CA VAL A 299 -8.02 -32.68 5.96
C VAL A 299 -8.79 -31.36 5.93
N VAL A 300 -8.29 -30.31 6.59
CA VAL A 300 -9.07 -29.07 6.77
C VAL A 300 -9.34 -28.34 5.45
N GLY A 301 -8.31 -28.14 4.62
CA GLY A 301 -8.44 -27.47 3.32
C GLY A 301 -9.47 -28.17 2.43
N PRO A 302 -9.27 -29.45 2.07
CA PRO A 302 -10.20 -30.18 1.22
C PRO A 302 -11.64 -30.24 1.75
N VAL A 303 -11.83 -30.39 3.07
CA VAL A 303 -13.18 -30.38 3.67
C VAL A 303 -13.87 -29.03 3.50
N ARG A 304 -13.12 -27.91 3.57
CA ARG A 304 -13.65 -26.56 3.29
C ARG A 304 -13.92 -26.35 1.81
N ASP A 305 -13.01 -26.80 0.95
CA ASP A 305 -13.12 -26.67 -0.50
C ASP A 305 -14.37 -27.43 -1.02
N GLU A 306 -14.72 -28.53 -0.36
CA GLU A 306 -15.95 -29.30 -0.61
C GLU A 306 -17.21 -28.74 0.08
N GLY A 307 -17.12 -27.54 0.64
CA GLY A 307 -18.27 -26.73 1.05
C GLY A 307 -18.71 -26.87 2.51
N VAL A 308 -17.95 -27.56 3.38
CA VAL A 308 -18.24 -27.59 4.82
C VAL A 308 -17.81 -26.28 5.48
N LEU A 309 -18.71 -25.67 6.25
CA LEU A 309 -18.43 -24.40 6.93
C LEU A 309 -17.63 -24.64 8.19
N ILE A 310 -16.32 -24.42 8.13
CA ILE A 310 -15.42 -24.56 9.28
C ILE A 310 -14.74 -23.22 9.54
N VAL A 311 -14.95 -22.66 10.73
CA VAL A 311 -14.24 -21.46 11.18
C VAL A 311 -12.94 -21.84 11.89
N SER A 312 -11.85 -21.17 11.53
CA SER A 312 -10.55 -21.23 12.21
C SER A 312 -10.28 -19.97 13.02
N SER A 313 -9.62 -20.16 14.15
CA SER A 313 -8.98 -19.10 14.90
C SER A 313 -7.67 -19.62 15.52
N SER A 314 -6.96 -18.77 16.25
CA SER A 314 -5.85 -19.20 17.12
C SER A 314 -6.28 -20.25 18.16
N ALA A 315 -7.56 -20.27 18.54
CA ALA A 315 -8.11 -21.27 19.47
C ALA A 315 -8.41 -22.63 18.81
N GLY A 316 -8.37 -22.74 17.47
CA GLY A 316 -8.57 -23.99 16.75
C GLY A 316 -9.73 -23.94 15.76
N TYR A 317 -10.52 -25.00 15.68
CA TYR A 317 -11.56 -25.20 14.66
C TYR A 317 -12.93 -25.46 15.28
N LYS A 318 -13.99 -24.96 14.64
CA LYS A 318 -15.37 -25.35 14.95
C LYS A 318 -16.29 -25.13 13.76
N LEU A 319 -17.52 -25.64 13.86
CA LEU A 319 -18.63 -25.23 13.01
C LEU A 319 -19.17 -23.88 13.50
N PRO A 320 -19.46 -22.91 12.62
CA PRO A 320 -20.02 -21.62 13.04
C PRO A 320 -21.45 -21.79 13.55
N CYS A 321 -21.79 -21.11 14.65
CA CYS A 321 -23.16 -21.04 15.15
C CYS A 321 -23.70 -19.60 15.24
N SER A 322 -22.89 -18.61 14.86
CA SER A 322 -23.24 -17.21 15.01
C SER A 322 -22.55 -16.34 13.96
N THR A 323 -23.12 -15.17 13.74
CA THR A 323 -22.57 -14.10 12.92
C THR A 323 -21.21 -13.64 13.45
N ARG A 324 -21.05 -13.62 14.78
CA ARG A 324 -19.77 -13.37 15.44
C ARG A 324 -18.68 -14.34 15.01
N ASP A 325 -18.99 -15.63 14.86
CA ASP A 325 -18.00 -16.63 14.43
C ASP A 325 -17.53 -16.39 13.00
N ILE A 326 -18.45 -15.97 12.13
CA ILE A 326 -18.14 -15.61 10.75
C ILE A 326 -17.23 -14.38 10.74
N TYR A 327 -17.59 -13.29 11.40
CA TYR A 327 -16.72 -12.11 11.46
C TYR A 327 -15.37 -12.40 12.11
N SER A 328 -15.33 -13.19 13.17
CA SER A 328 -14.06 -13.60 13.81
C SER A 328 -13.16 -14.37 12.85
N PHE A 329 -13.75 -15.26 12.04
CA PHE A 329 -13.04 -15.99 11.00
C PHE A 329 -12.50 -15.06 9.92
N PHE A 330 -13.32 -14.18 9.36
CA PHE A 330 -12.89 -13.23 8.33
C PHE A 330 -11.82 -12.26 8.87
N ASN A 331 -11.98 -11.76 10.10
CA ASN A 331 -10.99 -10.92 10.78
C ASN A 331 -9.64 -11.64 10.92
N TYR A 332 -9.65 -12.91 11.33
CA TYR A 332 -8.44 -13.71 11.48
C TYR A 332 -7.65 -13.85 10.16
N TYR A 333 -8.35 -14.03 9.04
CA TYR A 333 -7.70 -14.07 7.72
C TYR A 333 -7.28 -12.69 7.25
N ASN A 334 -8.11 -11.66 7.43
CA ASN A 334 -7.79 -10.31 6.97
C ASN A 334 -6.53 -9.76 7.67
N GLN A 335 -6.37 -10.03 8.96
CA GLN A 335 -5.16 -9.69 9.72
C GLN A 335 -3.88 -10.35 9.18
N GLN A 336 -3.99 -11.49 8.49
CA GLN A 336 -2.85 -12.18 7.90
C GLN A 336 -2.61 -11.75 6.44
N ILE A 337 -3.69 -11.66 5.65
CA ILE A 337 -3.62 -11.34 4.22
C ILE A 337 -3.17 -9.90 4.00
N GLN A 338 -3.67 -8.94 4.78
CA GLN A 338 -3.33 -7.52 4.59
C GLN A 338 -1.83 -7.24 4.75
N PRO A 339 -1.14 -7.67 5.83
CA PRO A 339 0.30 -7.52 5.93
C PRO A 339 1.08 -8.25 4.81
N MET A 340 0.59 -9.40 4.34
CA MET A 340 1.25 -10.12 3.23
C MET A 340 1.19 -9.30 1.94
N LEU A 341 0.01 -8.77 1.59
CA LEU A 341 -0.17 -7.92 0.41
C LEU A 341 0.61 -6.61 0.54
N ALA A 342 0.58 -5.97 1.72
CA ALA A 342 1.34 -4.75 1.98
C ALA A 342 2.85 -4.96 1.79
N ARG A 343 3.44 -6.02 2.35
CA ARG A 343 4.86 -6.35 2.18
C ARG A 343 5.21 -6.61 0.72
N LEU A 344 4.35 -7.32 0.00
CA LEU A 344 4.56 -7.60 -1.41
C LEU A 344 4.53 -6.31 -2.25
N GLY A 345 3.52 -5.46 -2.04
CA GLY A 345 3.42 -4.17 -2.73
C GLY A 345 4.59 -3.24 -2.40
N GLN A 346 5.07 -3.24 -1.16
CA GLN A 346 6.24 -2.46 -0.74
C GLN A 346 7.53 -2.97 -1.42
N CYS A 347 7.70 -4.29 -1.53
CA CYS A 347 8.80 -4.89 -2.25
C CYS A 347 8.77 -4.53 -3.74
N HIS A 348 7.60 -4.64 -4.37
CA HIS A 348 7.41 -4.29 -5.78
C HIS A 348 7.78 -2.83 -6.07
N ARG A 349 7.23 -1.87 -5.30
CA ARG A 349 7.55 -0.44 -5.45
C ARG A 349 9.03 -0.13 -5.23
N ALA A 350 9.67 -0.81 -4.28
CA ALA A 350 11.10 -0.65 -4.04
C ALA A 350 11.95 -1.13 -5.23
N LEU A 351 11.57 -2.25 -5.86
CA LEU A 351 12.26 -2.77 -7.04
C LEU A 351 12.04 -1.87 -8.27
N GLU A 352 10.82 -1.38 -8.49
CA GLU A 352 10.54 -0.42 -9.56
C GLU A 352 11.35 0.87 -9.38
N LEU A 353 11.40 1.42 -8.16
CA LEU A 353 12.18 2.62 -7.85
C LEU A 353 13.70 2.40 -8.03
N ALA A 354 14.23 1.26 -7.62
CA ALA A 354 15.65 0.94 -7.77
C ALA A 354 16.04 0.80 -9.25
N THR A 355 15.18 0.15 -10.05
CA THR A 355 15.41 -0.07 -11.48
C THR A 355 15.00 1.10 -12.36
N GLY A 356 14.38 2.15 -11.80
CA GLY A 356 13.88 3.28 -12.58
C GLY A 356 12.68 2.92 -13.48
N GLY A 357 11.95 1.85 -13.15
CA GLY A 357 10.79 1.37 -13.90
C GLY A 357 11.08 0.28 -14.94
N GLU A 358 12.33 -0.17 -15.10
CA GLU A 358 12.68 -1.21 -16.09
C GLU A 358 12.23 -2.62 -15.67
N LEU A 359 12.13 -2.90 -14.37
CA LEU A 359 11.71 -4.21 -13.86
C LEU A 359 10.31 -4.14 -13.24
N ASN A 360 9.30 -4.56 -14.01
CA ASN A 360 7.95 -4.76 -13.50
C ASN A 360 7.64 -6.26 -13.31
N VAL A 361 7.85 -6.75 -12.10
CA VAL A 361 7.63 -8.18 -11.75
C VAL A 361 6.16 -8.59 -11.94
N LEU A 362 5.21 -7.66 -11.84
CA LEU A 362 3.77 -7.94 -11.93
C LEU A 362 3.23 -7.97 -13.36
N GLU A 363 4.08 -7.77 -14.38
CA GLU A 363 3.67 -7.88 -15.80
C GLU A 363 3.49 -9.31 -16.28
N HIS A 364 4.12 -10.28 -15.61
CA HIS A 364 3.98 -11.69 -15.98
C HIS A 364 2.52 -12.17 -15.81
N PRO A 365 1.99 -12.93 -16.78
CA PRO A 365 0.59 -13.37 -16.77
C PRO A 365 0.24 -14.23 -15.55
N GLU A 366 1.19 -14.96 -14.99
CA GLU A 366 1.04 -15.76 -13.78
C GLU A 366 0.65 -14.92 -12.55
N TYR A 367 0.98 -13.62 -12.53
CA TYR A 367 0.70 -12.72 -11.42
C TYR A 367 -0.52 -11.81 -11.65
N ALA A 368 -1.32 -12.04 -12.69
CA ALA A 368 -2.45 -11.17 -13.03
C ALA A 368 -3.47 -10.99 -11.88
N SER A 369 -3.77 -12.05 -11.14
CA SER A 369 -4.68 -11.98 -9.98
C SER A 369 -4.08 -11.15 -8.82
N LEU A 370 -2.77 -11.28 -8.61
CA LEU A 370 -2.04 -10.58 -7.56
C LEU A 370 -1.91 -9.09 -7.88
N ARG A 371 -1.66 -8.77 -9.16
CA ARG A 371 -1.68 -7.41 -9.68
C ARG A 371 -3.03 -6.73 -9.43
N LYS A 372 -4.14 -7.37 -9.78
CA LYS A 372 -5.50 -6.85 -9.52
C LYS A 372 -5.79 -6.60 -8.04
N LEU A 373 -5.22 -7.40 -7.13
CA LEU A 373 -5.39 -7.21 -5.69
C LEU A 373 -4.56 -6.03 -5.18
N LEU A 374 -3.32 -5.88 -5.65
CA LEU A 374 -2.44 -4.78 -5.27
C LEU A 374 -2.91 -3.43 -5.81
N GLU A 375 -3.41 -3.36 -7.04
CA GLU A 375 -3.99 -2.15 -7.64
C GLU A 375 -5.21 -1.62 -6.87
N LYS A 376 -5.96 -2.50 -6.19
CA LYS A 376 -7.12 -2.11 -5.38
C LYS A 376 -6.77 -1.69 -3.94
N LEU A 377 -5.52 -1.93 -3.52
CA LEU A 377 -5.03 -1.56 -2.19
C LEU A 377 -4.29 -0.21 -2.19
N SER A 378 -3.76 0.21 -3.34
CA SER A 378 -3.16 1.54 -3.60
C SER A 378 -4.21 2.61 -3.87
#